data_AF-A0AAU2EI11-F1
#
_entry.id   AF-A0AAU2EI11-F1
#
_cell.length_a   1.000
_cell.length_b   1.000
_cell.length_c   1.000
_cell.angle_alpha   90.00
_cell.angle_beta   90.00
_cell.angle_gamma   90.00
#
_symmetry.space_group_name_H-M   'P 1'
#
loop_
_entity.id
_entity.type
_entity.pdbx_description
1 polymer ?
#
loop_
_entity_poly.entity_id
_entity_poly.type
_entity_poly.pdbx_seq_one_letter_code
_entity_poly.pdbx_strand_id
1 'polypeptide(L)'
;MNTTEHRFDRYTDVRAALADPHLVPLPAEPGPVGTMAWLRATVARFGSGPEHARRRALVEAELARLDPAELRRSAAAGLDGDARVRAVRALAEVLGLAEPDAVAAAVGAAAGTYFGGTDPAADAAVAWLLPRVGGADQEAAAQRIGLLLQAFEATGTLVDNARTAPAGSAVRARLTETLRYDPAVRVMRRVAARPTEVAGVPIAEGDLVLLDLAAANRDPEVFAEPDRFDPLRSGPPALTFGSEPRRCPGREHALALAAGILAPDRAVEPPSAFAALHRAGAPLLLPNAWDHASAALFAAQGFPAIGTTSLGVAAASGLPDGAGATRAETLRLTRRLGGGAFLLSVDVEGGFSEDPDEVAELARELAAAGAVGINLEDGRADGTLAPVGLHAAKIAAVRAAVPGLFVNARTDTHWLGGRQAETALRLDAYQQAGADGVFVPGLTDPAEIAAVLARLDVPLNVLHSPTGPTLPQLADLGVSRVSLGSLLYRAALGAALGALEDIRSGRPVRGEVPSYDRVAGLAELA
;
A
#
# COMPACT_ATOMS: atom_id res chain seq x y z
N MET A 1 5.39 28.35 -40.05
CA MET A 1 4.00 27.82 -40.02
C MET A 1 3.38 28.27 -38.71
N ASN A 2 2.17 28.81 -38.72
CA ASN A 2 1.46 29.12 -37.47
C ASN A 2 1.08 27.78 -36.82
N THR A 3 1.74 27.43 -35.72
CA THR A 3 1.33 26.32 -34.86
C THR A 3 -0.03 26.66 -34.25
N THR A 4 -1.04 25.83 -34.47
CA THR A 4 -2.34 25.99 -33.82
C THR A 4 -2.28 25.34 -32.44
N GLU A 5 -2.88 25.98 -31.44
CA GLU A 5 -3.00 25.42 -30.08
C GLU A 5 -4.41 24.84 -29.89
N HIS A 6 -4.48 23.58 -29.46
CA HIS A 6 -5.71 22.89 -29.08
C HIS A 6 -5.69 22.64 -27.57
N ARG A 7 -6.83 22.84 -26.89
CA ARG A 7 -6.96 22.59 -25.45
C ARG A 7 -8.09 21.60 -25.17
N PHE A 8 -7.80 20.59 -24.36
CA PHE A 8 -8.78 19.63 -23.85
C PHE A 8 -8.83 19.68 -22.33
N ASP A 9 -10.03 19.77 -21.78
CA ASP A 9 -10.31 19.92 -20.35
C ASP A 9 -11.36 18.93 -19.80
N ARG A 10 -12.04 18.18 -20.67
CA ARG A 10 -12.91 17.06 -20.27
C ARG A 10 -12.10 15.79 -19.99
N TYR A 11 -12.52 15.02 -18.99
CA TYR A 11 -11.80 13.83 -18.53
C TYR A 11 -11.61 12.78 -19.64
N THR A 12 -12.67 12.53 -20.42
CA THR A 12 -12.66 11.55 -21.52
C THR A 12 -11.76 11.98 -22.66
N ASP A 13 -11.77 13.27 -23.03
CA ASP A 13 -10.97 13.85 -24.11
C ASP A 13 -9.48 13.86 -23.76
N VAL A 14 -9.14 14.30 -22.54
CA VAL A 14 -7.75 14.27 -22.05
C VAL A 14 -7.23 12.84 -21.99
N ARG A 15 -8.04 11.89 -21.53
CA ARG A 15 -7.66 10.46 -21.51
C ARG A 15 -7.43 9.92 -22.92
N ALA A 16 -8.25 10.30 -23.90
CA ALA A 16 -8.07 9.92 -25.30
C ALA A 16 -6.76 10.50 -25.86
N ALA A 17 -6.47 11.77 -25.60
CA ALA A 17 -5.24 12.42 -26.03
C ALA A 17 -3.98 11.80 -25.40
N LEU A 18 -4.05 11.37 -24.13
CA LEU A 18 -2.94 10.65 -23.47
C LEU A 18 -2.70 9.27 -24.11
N ALA A 19 -3.76 8.61 -24.58
CA ALA A 19 -3.71 7.31 -25.22
C ALA A 19 -3.21 7.36 -26.67
N ASP A 20 -3.38 8.49 -27.36
CA ASP A 20 -2.96 8.68 -28.75
C ASP A 20 -1.41 8.61 -28.88
N PRO A 21 -0.86 7.64 -29.65
CA PRO A 21 0.58 7.53 -29.86
C PRO A 21 1.17 8.63 -30.76
N HIS A 22 0.34 9.40 -31.48
CA HIS A 22 0.77 10.51 -32.33
C HIS A 22 0.92 11.82 -31.56
N LEU A 23 0.36 11.92 -30.35
CA LEU A 23 0.56 13.05 -29.44
C LEU A 23 1.74 12.78 -28.51
N VAL A 24 2.91 13.29 -28.91
CA VAL A 24 4.19 13.03 -28.24
C VAL A 24 4.60 14.19 -27.32
N PRO A 25 5.49 13.97 -26.33
CA PRO A 25 6.10 15.08 -25.60
C PRO A 25 6.79 16.07 -26.55
N LEU A 26 6.90 17.34 -26.14
CA LEU A 26 7.69 18.30 -26.92
C LEU A 26 9.16 17.84 -26.94
N PRO A 27 9.77 17.66 -28.14
CA PRO A 27 11.15 17.26 -28.24
C PRO A 27 12.06 18.36 -27.69
N ALA A 28 13.06 17.97 -26.92
CA ALA A 28 14.06 18.91 -26.41
C ALA A 28 15.22 19.06 -27.42
N GLU A 29 15.72 20.28 -27.56
CA GLU A 29 16.91 20.53 -28.38
C GLU A 29 18.16 19.91 -27.74
N PRO A 30 19.03 19.25 -28.53
CA PRO A 30 20.26 18.66 -28.03
C PRO A 30 21.24 19.74 -27.58
N GLY A 31 22.10 19.40 -26.61
CA GLY A 31 23.14 20.28 -26.12
C GLY A 31 24.39 19.54 -25.64
N PRO A 32 25.43 20.27 -25.18
CA PRO A 32 26.66 19.68 -24.68
C PRO A 32 26.42 18.83 -23.42
N VAL A 33 27.12 17.70 -23.29
CA VAL A 33 27.02 16.81 -22.11
C VAL A 33 27.23 17.59 -20.81
N GLY A 34 26.39 17.34 -19.81
CA GLY A 34 26.43 18.04 -18.54
C GLY A 34 25.62 19.34 -18.49
N THR A 35 24.93 19.72 -19.58
CA THR A 35 24.01 20.88 -19.59
C THR A 35 22.55 20.45 -19.40
N MET A 36 21.67 21.40 -19.07
CA MET A 36 20.23 21.20 -19.04
C MET A 36 19.64 20.84 -20.41
N ALA A 37 20.21 21.39 -21.49
CA ALA A 37 19.82 21.02 -22.86
C ALA A 37 20.12 19.53 -23.14
N TRP A 38 21.34 19.09 -22.83
CA TRP A 38 21.70 17.67 -22.91
C TRP A 38 20.80 16.79 -22.05
N LEU A 39 20.55 17.19 -20.79
CA LEU A 39 19.74 16.40 -19.88
C LEU A 39 18.32 16.22 -20.44
N ARG A 40 17.66 17.30 -20.88
CA ARG A 40 16.32 17.25 -21.47
C ARG A 40 16.29 16.37 -22.73
N ALA A 41 17.29 16.46 -23.60
CA ALA A 41 17.39 15.63 -24.80
C ALA A 41 17.69 14.14 -24.49
N THR A 42 18.13 13.81 -23.27
CA THR A 42 18.58 12.46 -22.88
C THR A 42 17.57 11.74 -21.97
N VAL A 43 16.77 12.44 -21.18
CA VAL A 43 15.79 11.80 -20.29
C VAL A 43 14.58 11.27 -21.06
N ALA A 44 13.96 10.19 -20.56
CA ALA A 44 12.77 9.60 -21.17
C ALA A 44 11.62 10.61 -21.29
N ARG A 45 11.49 11.53 -20.33
CA ARG A 45 10.34 12.46 -20.20
C ARG A 45 10.07 13.33 -21.44
N PHE A 46 11.10 13.68 -22.20
CA PHE A 46 11.00 14.50 -23.42
C PHE A 46 11.20 13.69 -24.71
N GLY A 47 11.32 12.36 -24.60
CA GLY A 47 11.52 11.46 -25.73
C GLY A 47 10.23 10.85 -26.28
N SER A 48 10.30 10.36 -27.51
CA SER A 48 9.27 9.53 -28.14
C SER A 48 9.90 8.36 -28.89
N GLY A 49 9.11 7.42 -29.39
CA GLY A 49 9.60 6.33 -30.25
C GLY A 49 10.52 5.31 -29.54
N PRO A 50 11.41 4.63 -30.29
CA PRO A 50 12.30 3.59 -29.76
C PRO A 50 13.24 4.08 -28.66
N GLU A 51 13.76 5.31 -28.77
CA GLU A 51 14.65 5.91 -27.76
C GLU A 51 13.92 6.09 -26.43
N HIS A 52 12.67 6.54 -26.47
CA HIS A 52 11.82 6.64 -25.27
C HIS A 52 11.61 5.27 -24.63
N ALA A 53 11.27 4.24 -25.41
CA ALA A 53 11.05 2.90 -24.86
C ALA A 53 12.30 2.38 -24.10
N ARG A 54 13.48 2.55 -24.70
CA ARG A 54 14.76 2.19 -24.08
C ARG A 54 15.04 3.00 -22.80
N ARG A 55 14.91 4.33 -22.85
CA ARG A 55 15.16 5.21 -21.69
C ARG A 55 14.15 4.99 -20.56
N ARG A 56 12.89 4.72 -20.91
CA ARG A 56 11.85 4.38 -19.94
C ARG A 56 12.17 3.07 -19.22
N ALA A 57 12.66 2.06 -19.93
CA ALA A 57 13.08 0.80 -19.30
C ALA A 57 14.20 1.01 -18.27
N LEU A 58 15.14 1.95 -18.52
CA LEU A 58 16.15 2.34 -17.52
C LEU A 58 15.51 2.96 -16.27
N VAL A 59 14.53 3.85 -16.45
CA VAL A 59 13.78 4.45 -15.32
C VAL A 59 13.03 3.38 -14.52
N GLU A 60 12.33 2.48 -15.20
CA GLU A 60 11.57 1.40 -14.56
C GLU A 60 12.50 0.44 -13.80
N ALA A 61 13.66 0.12 -14.35
CA ALA A 61 14.67 -0.70 -13.67
C ALA A 61 15.26 0.00 -12.43
N GLU A 62 15.47 1.31 -12.46
CA GLU A 62 15.87 2.07 -11.26
C GLU A 62 14.76 2.04 -10.20
N LEU A 63 13.53 2.40 -10.57
CA LEU A 63 12.40 2.44 -9.65
C LEU A 63 12.08 1.06 -9.02
N ALA A 64 12.22 -0.02 -9.79
CA ALA A 64 12.02 -1.38 -9.29
C ALA A 64 12.98 -1.78 -8.15
N ARG A 65 14.14 -1.10 -8.04
CA ARG A 65 15.11 -1.32 -6.96
C ARG A 65 14.83 -0.49 -5.71
N LEU A 66 13.98 0.55 -5.82
CA LEU A 66 13.66 1.44 -4.72
C LEU A 66 12.40 0.94 -4.01
N ASP A 67 12.55 0.50 -2.76
CA ASP A 67 11.41 0.15 -1.91
C ASP A 67 10.64 1.42 -1.51
N PRO A 68 9.35 1.56 -1.88
CA PRO A 68 8.54 2.69 -1.45
C PRO A 68 8.47 2.82 0.09
N ALA A 69 8.54 1.74 0.86
CA ALA A 69 8.54 1.81 2.31
C ALA A 69 9.84 2.44 2.84
N GLU A 70 10.98 2.17 2.21
CA GLU A 70 12.25 2.79 2.55
C GLU A 70 12.28 4.28 2.22
N LEU A 71 11.78 4.67 1.04
CA LEU A 71 11.62 6.08 0.66
C LEU A 71 10.75 6.84 1.64
N ARG A 72 9.64 6.22 2.08
CA ARG A 72 8.76 6.82 3.10
C ARG A 72 9.49 7.06 4.41
N ARG A 73 10.27 6.08 4.90
CA ARG A 73 11.07 6.21 6.13
C ARG A 73 12.13 7.31 6.02
N SER A 74 12.91 7.29 4.94
CA SER A 74 13.94 8.30 4.71
C SER A 74 13.34 9.72 4.63
N ALA A 75 12.21 9.89 3.94
CA ALA A 75 11.51 11.16 3.83
C ALA A 75 10.91 11.67 5.16
N ALA A 76 10.60 10.76 6.08
CA ALA A 76 10.06 11.06 7.39
C ALA A 76 11.13 11.49 8.40
N ALA A 77 12.38 11.06 8.24
CA ALA A 77 13.48 11.29 9.19
C ALA A 77 13.95 12.76 9.30
N GLY A 78 13.65 13.63 8.32
CA GLY A 78 13.94 15.06 8.41
C GLY A 78 12.70 15.84 8.85
N LEU A 79 12.64 16.38 10.07
CA LEU A 79 11.41 17.02 10.57
C LEU A 79 11.23 18.46 10.06
N ASP A 80 12.32 19.17 9.79
CA ASP A 80 12.33 20.58 9.38
C ASP A 80 12.75 20.78 7.91
N GLY A 81 12.22 21.84 7.27
CA GLY A 81 12.64 22.30 5.94
C GLY A 81 11.62 22.13 4.81
N ASP A 82 11.96 22.73 3.65
CA ASP A 82 11.16 22.72 2.42
C ASP A 82 10.87 21.28 1.94
N ALA A 83 9.61 20.99 1.58
CA ALA A 83 9.19 19.67 1.12
C ALA A 83 9.93 19.20 -0.14
N ARG A 84 10.29 20.12 -1.04
CA ARG A 84 11.06 19.85 -2.27
C ARG A 84 12.46 19.32 -1.94
N VAL A 85 13.14 20.00 -1.02
CA VAL A 85 14.49 19.61 -0.55
C VAL A 85 14.43 18.25 0.14
N ARG A 86 13.45 18.05 1.03
CA ARG A 86 13.27 16.78 1.74
C ARG A 86 13.01 15.61 0.80
N ALA A 87 12.17 15.78 -0.21
CA ALA A 87 11.86 14.74 -1.17
C ALA A 87 13.12 14.31 -1.96
N VAL A 88 13.95 15.27 -2.37
CA VAL A 88 15.20 14.97 -3.09
C VAL A 88 16.25 14.36 -2.19
N ARG A 89 16.42 14.87 -0.96
CA ARG A 89 17.37 14.30 0.02
C ARG A 89 17.05 12.83 0.28
N ALA A 90 15.77 12.52 0.53
CA ALA A 90 15.34 11.16 0.80
C ALA A 90 15.54 10.23 -0.40
N LEU A 91 15.20 10.69 -1.61
CA LEU A 91 15.45 9.92 -2.81
C LEU A 91 16.95 9.68 -3.04
N ALA A 92 17.80 10.69 -2.78
CA ALA A 92 19.25 10.57 -2.90
C ALA A 92 19.84 9.58 -1.88
N GLU A 93 19.35 9.57 -0.65
CA GLU A 93 19.73 8.60 0.40
C GLU A 93 19.43 7.16 -0.05
N VAL A 94 18.20 6.88 -0.48
CA VAL A 94 17.79 5.51 -0.90
C VAL A 94 18.47 5.09 -2.21
N LEU A 95 18.82 6.04 -3.08
CA LEU A 95 19.66 5.77 -4.26
C LEU A 95 21.14 5.51 -3.90
N GLY A 96 21.54 5.67 -2.63
CA GLY A 96 22.91 5.49 -2.17
C GLY A 96 23.87 6.58 -2.64
N LEU A 97 23.37 7.80 -2.88
CA LEU A 97 24.21 8.92 -3.33
C LEU A 97 24.96 9.55 -2.15
N ALA A 98 26.22 9.90 -2.38
CA ALA A 98 27.00 10.67 -1.42
C ALA A 98 26.47 12.11 -1.30
N GLU A 99 26.57 12.67 -0.10
CA GLU A 99 26.17 14.05 0.21
C GLU A 99 24.73 14.42 -0.22
N PRO A 100 23.68 13.75 0.31
CA PRO A 100 22.28 13.98 -0.09
C PRO A 100 21.82 15.44 -0.02
N ASP A 101 22.31 16.21 0.94
CA ASP A 101 21.99 17.65 1.07
C ASP A 101 22.57 18.48 -0.08
N ALA A 102 23.81 18.20 -0.50
CA ALA A 102 24.44 18.86 -1.63
C ALA A 102 23.76 18.48 -2.95
N VAL A 103 23.33 17.21 -3.08
CA VAL A 103 22.49 16.75 -4.19
C VAL A 103 21.19 17.55 -4.25
N ALA A 104 20.48 17.70 -3.12
CA ALA A 104 19.24 18.44 -3.07
C ALA A 104 19.42 19.93 -3.45
N ALA A 105 20.51 20.56 -3.00
CA ALA A 105 20.85 21.94 -3.37
C ALA A 105 21.11 22.09 -4.88
N ALA A 106 21.90 21.19 -5.48
CA ALA A 106 22.16 21.21 -6.92
C ALA A 106 20.88 20.97 -7.74
N VAL A 107 20.02 20.05 -7.30
CA VAL A 107 18.73 19.80 -7.96
C VAL A 107 17.84 21.04 -7.89
N GLY A 108 17.79 21.74 -6.76
CA GLY A 108 17.05 22.99 -6.62
C GLY A 108 17.54 24.09 -7.57
N ALA A 109 18.85 24.21 -7.77
CA ALA A 109 19.43 25.16 -8.74
C ALA A 109 19.07 24.83 -10.20
N ALA A 110 18.87 23.55 -10.53
CA ALA A 110 18.49 23.11 -11.87
C ALA A 110 16.96 23.05 -12.13
N ALA A 111 16.15 22.88 -11.08
CA ALA A 111 14.72 22.58 -11.19
C ALA A 111 13.93 23.60 -12.01
N GLY A 112 14.21 24.90 -11.82
CA GLY A 112 13.49 25.99 -12.47
C GLY A 112 13.58 26.01 -14.01
N THR A 113 14.60 25.36 -14.58
CA THR A 113 14.81 25.30 -16.05
C THR A 113 14.48 23.94 -16.66
N TYR A 114 13.98 22.99 -15.87
CA TYR A 114 13.76 21.62 -16.32
C TYR A 114 12.76 21.50 -17.47
N PHE A 115 11.74 22.36 -17.53
CA PHE A 115 10.74 22.36 -18.60
C PHE A 115 10.98 23.40 -19.70
N GLY A 116 12.01 24.24 -19.60
CA GLY A 116 12.25 25.33 -20.53
C GLY A 116 13.27 26.34 -20.00
N GLY A 117 13.83 27.15 -20.90
CA GLY A 117 14.81 28.18 -20.55
C GLY A 117 16.26 27.69 -20.50
N THR A 118 17.16 28.65 -20.27
CA THR A 118 18.61 28.47 -20.14
C THR A 118 19.09 29.24 -18.91
N ASP A 119 19.93 28.62 -18.10
CA ASP A 119 20.56 29.24 -16.92
C ASP A 119 21.94 28.59 -16.71
N PRO A 120 23.03 29.38 -16.75
CA PRO A 120 24.38 28.87 -16.47
C PRO A 120 24.51 28.19 -15.10
N ALA A 121 23.73 28.61 -14.09
CA ALA A 121 23.74 27.97 -12.78
C ALA A 121 23.11 26.58 -12.83
N ALA A 122 22.04 26.40 -13.62
CA ALA A 122 21.42 25.10 -13.84
C ALA A 122 22.35 24.16 -14.62
N ASP A 123 23.07 24.66 -15.63
CA ASP A 123 24.08 23.88 -16.34
C ASP A 123 25.23 23.46 -15.42
N ALA A 124 25.72 24.36 -14.56
CA ALA A 124 26.73 24.04 -13.56
C ALA A 124 26.24 22.96 -12.58
N ALA A 125 24.98 23.00 -12.17
CA ALA A 125 24.38 22.01 -11.31
C ALA A 125 24.28 20.63 -11.98
N VAL A 126 23.85 20.55 -13.25
CA VAL A 126 23.83 19.27 -13.99
C VAL A 126 25.24 18.71 -14.17
N ALA A 127 26.21 19.55 -14.52
CA ALA A 127 27.61 19.14 -14.64
C ALA A 127 28.16 18.61 -13.31
N TRP A 128 27.75 19.18 -12.18
CA TRP A 128 28.13 18.71 -10.85
C TRP A 128 27.46 17.39 -10.45
N LEU A 129 26.17 17.22 -10.80
CA LEU A 129 25.38 16.01 -10.51
C LEU A 129 25.83 14.80 -11.33
N LEU A 130 26.19 15.00 -12.60
CA LEU A 130 26.51 13.93 -13.55
C LEU A 130 27.54 12.90 -13.04
N PRO A 131 28.71 13.28 -12.50
CA PRO A 131 29.66 12.30 -11.96
C PRO A 131 29.24 11.69 -10.61
N ARG A 132 28.21 12.22 -9.94
CA ARG A 132 27.82 11.82 -8.57
C ARG A 132 26.64 10.87 -8.51
N VAL A 133 25.72 10.95 -9.46
CA VAL A 133 24.53 10.07 -9.49
C VAL A 133 24.86 8.63 -9.88
N GLY A 134 26.07 8.38 -10.40
CA GLY A 134 26.47 7.08 -10.94
C GLY A 134 25.62 6.64 -12.14
N GLY A 135 25.67 5.35 -12.46
CA GLY A 135 25.00 4.76 -13.61
C GLY A 135 25.98 3.97 -14.49
N ALA A 136 25.46 3.00 -15.25
CA ALA A 136 26.30 2.20 -16.15
C ALA A 136 26.91 3.06 -17.28
N ASP A 137 26.20 4.12 -17.68
CA ASP A 137 26.59 5.09 -18.70
C ASP A 137 25.95 6.47 -18.44
N GLN A 138 26.22 7.41 -19.35
CA GLN A 138 25.69 8.78 -19.28
C GLN A 138 24.15 8.84 -19.42
N GLU A 139 23.53 7.90 -20.11
CA GLU A 139 22.08 7.88 -20.32
C GLU A 139 21.34 7.39 -19.06
N ALA A 140 21.88 6.38 -18.39
CA ALA A 140 21.43 5.94 -17.08
C ALA A 140 21.62 7.04 -16.03
N ALA A 141 22.77 7.72 -16.02
CA ALA A 141 23.01 8.88 -15.16
C ALA A 141 21.99 10.00 -15.39
N ALA A 142 21.68 10.32 -16.65
CA ALA A 142 20.65 11.29 -17.00
C ALA A 142 19.27 10.90 -16.44
N GLN A 143 18.88 9.62 -16.49
CA GLN A 143 17.61 9.17 -15.92
C GLN A 143 17.55 9.39 -14.41
N ARG A 144 18.64 9.11 -13.67
CA ARG A 144 18.72 9.35 -12.22
C ARG A 144 18.59 10.83 -11.87
N ILE A 145 19.28 11.72 -12.59
CA ILE A 145 19.12 13.18 -12.44
C ILE A 145 17.66 13.58 -12.74
N GLY A 146 17.07 13.00 -13.79
CA GLY A 146 15.67 13.23 -14.16
C GLY A 146 14.68 12.78 -13.08
N LEU A 147 14.97 11.73 -12.32
CA LEU A 147 14.16 11.30 -11.17
C LEU A 147 14.26 12.31 -10.02
N LEU A 148 15.47 12.77 -9.69
CA LEU A 148 15.69 13.77 -8.64
C LEU A 148 14.97 15.11 -8.97
N LEU A 149 15.08 15.61 -10.20
CA LEU A 149 14.40 16.85 -10.63
C LEU A 149 12.88 16.72 -10.60
N GLN A 150 12.33 15.57 -10.96
CA GLN A 150 10.89 15.31 -10.87
C GLN A 150 10.42 15.17 -9.42
N ALA A 151 11.25 14.62 -8.54
CA ALA A 151 10.95 14.56 -7.12
C ALA A 151 10.89 15.97 -6.49
N PHE A 152 11.72 16.90 -6.94
CA PHE A 152 11.78 18.27 -6.40
C PHE A 152 10.43 19.01 -6.54
N GLU A 153 10.06 19.47 -7.74
CA GLU A 153 8.86 20.31 -7.89
C GLU A 153 7.55 19.53 -7.77
N ALA A 154 7.43 18.37 -8.43
CA ALA A 154 6.15 17.68 -8.51
C ALA A 154 5.76 17.05 -7.17
N THR A 155 6.71 16.44 -6.44
CA THR A 155 6.41 15.85 -5.12
C THR A 155 6.31 16.93 -4.04
N GLY A 156 7.19 17.94 -4.06
CA GLY A 156 7.10 19.08 -3.13
C GLY A 156 5.78 19.82 -3.23
N THR A 157 5.33 20.14 -4.46
CA THR A 157 4.03 20.79 -4.68
C THR A 157 2.87 19.89 -4.25
N LEU A 158 2.92 18.58 -4.49
CA LEU A 158 1.91 17.63 -4.00
C LEU A 158 1.81 17.66 -2.47
N VAL A 159 2.95 17.67 -1.78
CA VAL A 159 2.99 17.79 -0.31
C VAL A 159 2.38 19.11 0.15
N ASP A 160 2.77 20.23 -0.46
CA ASP A 160 2.28 21.56 -0.09
C ASP A 160 0.76 21.64 -0.28
N ASN A 161 0.24 21.17 -1.42
CA ASN A 161 -1.21 21.12 -1.68
C ASN A 161 -1.92 20.20 -0.66
N ALA A 162 -1.38 19.03 -0.37
CA ALA A 162 -1.95 18.09 0.60
C ALA A 162 -1.91 18.60 2.06
N ARG A 163 -0.99 19.51 2.41
CA ARG A 163 -0.99 20.18 3.73
C ARG A 163 -2.15 21.15 3.90
N THR A 164 -2.58 21.77 2.80
CA THR A 164 -3.73 22.70 2.81
C THR A 164 -5.08 21.98 2.75
N ALA A 165 -5.09 20.69 2.42
CA ALA A 165 -6.29 19.88 2.41
C ALA A 165 -6.86 19.66 3.82
N PRO A 166 -8.19 19.48 3.96
CA PRO A 166 -8.85 19.14 5.22
C PRO A 166 -8.15 17.99 5.97
N ALA A 167 -7.91 18.19 7.27
CA ALA A 167 -7.28 17.19 8.14
C ALA A 167 -8.26 16.07 8.53
N GLY A 168 -7.73 14.94 9.03
CA GLY A 168 -8.53 13.84 9.60
C GLY A 168 -8.76 12.64 8.68
N SER A 169 -8.19 12.61 7.47
CA SER A 169 -8.18 11.44 6.58
C SER A 169 -6.81 10.76 6.57
N ALA A 170 -6.79 9.46 6.22
CA ALA A 170 -5.56 8.73 5.97
C ALA A 170 -4.68 9.44 4.92
N VAL A 171 -3.36 9.29 5.03
CA VAL A 171 -2.40 10.08 4.23
C VAL A 171 -2.52 9.72 2.76
N ARG A 172 -2.66 8.44 2.42
CA ARG A 172 -2.87 8.00 1.03
C ARG A 172 -4.20 8.46 0.45
N ALA A 173 -5.28 8.45 1.23
CA ALA A 173 -6.58 8.95 0.79
C ALA A 173 -6.49 10.46 0.48
N ARG A 174 -5.89 11.23 1.38
CA ARG A 174 -5.62 12.66 1.19
C ARG A 174 -4.77 12.94 -0.04
N LEU A 175 -3.66 12.22 -0.22
CA LEU A 175 -2.79 12.38 -1.38
C LEU A 175 -3.51 12.03 -2.68
N THR A 176 -4.31 10.97 -2.69
CA THR A 176 -5.09 10.54 -3.86
C THR A 176 -6.10 11.61 -4.26
N GLU A 177 -6.85 12.16 -3.30
CA GLU A 177 -7.79 13.24 -3.59
C GLU A 177 -7.08 14.55 -3.93
N THR A 178 -5.92 14.84 -3.35
CA THR A 178 -5.10 16.01 -3.73
C THR A 178 -4.67 15.94 -5.19
N LEU A 179 -4.24 14.77 -5.66
CA LEU A 179 -3.90 14.56 -7.08
C LEU A 179 -5.07 14.80 -8.03
N ARG A 180 -6.32 14.68 -7.55
CA ARG A 180 -7.51 15.00 -8.34
C ARG A 180 -7.85 16.49 -8.22
N TYR A 181 -7.98 16.97 -6.99
CA TYR A 181 -8.52 18.29 -6.65
C TYR A 181 -7.57 19.44 -6.97
N ASP A 182 -6.30 19.31 -6.59
CA ASP A 182 -5.26 20.32 -6.80
C ASP A 182 -3.94 19.64 -7.20
N PRO A 183 -3.83 19.17 -8.45
CA PRO A 183 -2.67 18.41 -8.90
C PRO A 183 -1.42 19.27 -9.00
N ALA A 184 -0.27 18.72 -8.59
CA ALA A 184 1.04 19.34 -8.77
C ALA A 184 1.40 19.59 -10.25
N VAL A 185 0.86 18.77 -11.16
CA VAL A 185 0.94 18.98 -12.61
C VAL A 185 -0.45 19.35 -13.11
N ARG A 186 -0.68 20.63 -13.39
CA ARG A 186 -2.00 21.14 -13.79
C ARG A 186 -2.27 21.03 -15.28
N VAL A 187 -1.23 21.23 -16.11
CA VAL A 187 -1.33 21.18 -17.57
C VAL A 187 -0.20 20.33 -18.12
N MET A 188 -0.52 19.44 -19.06
CA MET A 188 0.48 18.68 -19.84
C MET A 188 0.50 19.16 -21.29
N ARG A 189 1.69 19.26 -21.87
CA ARG A 189 1.90 19.67 -23.27
C ARG A 189 2.26 18.48 -24.13
N ARG A 190 1.64 18.39 -25.31
CA ARG A 190 1.94 17.44 -26.38
C ARG A 190 2.07 18.17 -27.71
N VAL A 191 2.76 17.56 -28.66
CA VAL A 191 2.80 18.01 -30.05
C VAL A 191 2.34 16.85 -30.93
N ALA A 192 1.57 17.15 -31.97
CA ALA A 192 1.16 16.16 -32.94
C ALA A 192 2.33 15.81 -33.87
N ALA A 193 2.87 14.60 -33.74
CA ALA A 193 3.94 14.10 -34.60
C ALA A 193 3.44 13.76 -36.02
N ARG A 194 2.13 13.56 -36.18
CA ARG A 194 1.41 13.30 -37.43
C ARG A 194 -0.03 13.83 -37.27
N PRO A 195 -0.77 14.07 -38.37
CA PRO A 195 -2.18 14.42 -38.27
C PRO A 195 -2.96 13.34 -37.50
N THR A 196 -3.80 13.77 -36.56
CA THR A 196 -4.63 12.88 -35.73
C THR A 196 -5.95 13.56 -35.37
N GLU A 197 -6.80 12.91 -34.59
CA GLU A 197 -8.07 13.43 -34.11
C GLU A 197 -8.26 13.09 -32.63
N VAL A 198 -8.67 14.08 -31.82
CA VAL A 198 -9.08 13.88 -30.43
C VAL A 198 -10.50 14.40 -30.26
N ALA A 199 -11.41 13.55 -29.80
CA ALA A 199 -12.80 13.93 -29.52
C ALA A 199 -13.53 14.61 -30.69
N GLY A 200 -13.26 14.18 -31.93
CA GLY A 200 -13.84 14.78 -33.14
C GLY A 200 -13.11 16.04 -33.63
N VAL A 201 -12.06 16.49 -32.94
CA VAL A 201 -11.27 17.68 -33.31
C VAL A 201 -10.04 17.24 -34.12
N PRO A 202 -9.92 17.63 -35.40
CA PRO A 202 -8.74 17.33 -36.20
C PRO A 202 -7.55 18.17 -35.73
N ILE A 203 -6.41 17.51 -35.54
CA ILE A 203 -5.16 18.10 -35.08
C ILE A 203 -4.12 17.90 -36.18
N ALA A 204 -3.56 18.99 -36.70
CA ALA A 204 -2.56 18.92 -37.77
C ALA A 204 -1.18 18.56 -37.21
N GLU A 205 -0.30 18.03 -38.06
CA GLU A 205 1.09 17.81 -37.69
C GLU A 205 1.77 19.12 -37.24
N GLY A 206 2.50 19.06 -36.12
CA GLY A 206 3.16 20.20 -35.51
C GLY A 206 2.27 21.06 -34.61
N ASP A 207 0.95 20.82 -34.55
CA ASP A 207 0.06 21.52 -33.64
C ASP A 207 0.38 21.20 -32.17
N LEU A 208 0.19 22.20 -31.30
CA LEU A 208 0.36 22.09 -29.86
C LEU A 208 -0.95 21.62 -29.25
N VAL A 209 -0.89 20.62 -28.37
CA VAL A 209 -2.04 20.11 -27.62
C VAL A 209 -1.80 20.31 -26.13
N LEU A 210 -2.65 21.09 -25.48
CA LEU A 210 -2.69 21.32 -24.05
C LEU A 210 -3.76 20.45 -23.39
N LEU A 211 -3.33 19.67 -22.42
CA LEU A 211 -4.21 18.82 -21.61
C LEU A 211 -4.35 19.46 -20.23
N ASP A 212 -5.50 20.05 -19.94
CA ASP A 212 -5.80 20.66 -18.65
C ASP A 212 -6.22 19.58 -17.65
N LEU A 213 -5.24 19.02 -16.94
CA LEU A 213 -5.45 17.95 -15.98
C LEU A 213 -6.25 18.43 -14.76
N ALA A 214 -6.07 19.69 -14.36
CA ALA A 214 -6.77 20.26 -13.21
C ALA A 214 -8.27 20.46 -13.48
N ALA A 215 -8.63 20.81 -14.71
CA ALA A 215 -10.02 20.85 -15.16
C ALA A 215 -10.57 19.43 -15.38
N ALA A 216 -9.83 18.56 -16.07
CA ALA A 216 -10.26 17.19 -16.36
C ALA A 216 -10.49 16.35 -15.10
N ASN A 217 -9.66 16.51 -14.06
CA ASN A 217 -9.86 15.84 -12.78
C ASN A 217 -11.03 16.43 -11.96
N ARG A 218 -11.64 17.52 -12.42
CA ARG A 218 -12.84 18.15 -11.85
C ARG A 218 -14.02 18.15 -12.83
N ASP A 219 -13.98 17.29 -13.84
CA ASP A 219 -15.06 17.12 -14.80
C ASP A 219 -16.35 16.64 -14.08
N PRO A 220 -17.45 17.42 -14.09
CA PRO A 220 -18.70 17.05 -13.41
C PRO A 220 -19.40 15.85 -14.05
N GLU A 221 -19.08 15.48 -15.30
CA GLU A 221 -19.61 14.26 -15.93
C GLU A 221 -19.00 12.98 -15.34
N VAL A 222 -17.82 13.10 -14.69
CA VAL A 222 -17.07 11.96 -14.13
C VAL A 222 -17.02 11.98 -12.61
N PHE A 223 -16.89 13.16 -12.00
CA PHE A 223 -16.75 13.32 -10.56
C PHE A 223 -17.92 14.10 -9.98
N ALA A 224 -18.76 13.45 -9.16
CA ALA A 224 -19.88 14.11 -8.48
C ALA A 224 -19.40 15.16 -7.47
N GLU A 225 -20.01 16.35 -7.40
CA GLU A 225 -19.53 17.45 -6.55
C GLU A 225 -18.02 17.72 -6.74
N PRO A 226 -17.55 18.03 -7.97
CA PRO A 226 -16.13 17.98 -8.33
C PRO A 226 -15.25 18.98 -7.56
N ASP A 227 -15.85 20.10 -7.11
CA ASP A 227 -15.19 21.15 -6.33
C ASP A 227 -15.22 20.91 -4.81
N ARG A 228 -15.78 19.77 -4.36
CA ARG A 228 -15.63 19.30 -2.98
C ARG A 228 -14.39 18.42 -2.87
N PHE A 229 -13.48 18.77 -1.97
CA PHE A 229 -12.39 17.89 -1.56
C PHE A 229 -12.97 16.77 -0.68
N ASP A 230 -12.95 15.55 -1.21
CA ASP A 230 -13.47 14.37 -0.54
C ASP A 230 -12.42 13.24 -0.59
N PRO A 231 -11.64 13.03 0.48
CA PRO A 231 -10.65 11.95 0.55
C PRO A 231 -11.24 10.56 0.35
N LEU A 232 -12.56 10.42 0.51
CA LEU A 232 -13.26 9.15 0.45
C LEU A 232 -13.94 8.93 -0.90
N ARG A 233 -13.78 9.86 -1.85
CA ARG A 233 -14.35 9.81 -3.19
C ARG A 233 -14.02 8.50 -3.89
N SER A 234 -15.06 7.81 -4.32
CA SER A 234 -14.95 6.72 -5.29
C SER A 234 -15.00 7.28 -6.71
N GLY A 235 -14.39 6.56 -7.66
CA GLY A 235 -14.36 6.99 -9.05
C GLY A 235 -13.10 6.52 -9.78
N PRO A 236 -12.95 6.91 -11.05
CA PRO A 236 -11.76 6.60 -11.81
C PRO A 236 -10.54 7.36 -11.27
N PRO A 237 -9.31 6.88 -11.53
CA PRO A 237 -8.10 7.53 -11.03
C PRO A 237 -7.88 8.91 -11.67
N ALA A 238 -7.31 9.83 -10.91
CA ALA A 238 -6.86 11.13 -11.45
C ALA A 238 -5.81 10.96 -12.56
N LEU A 239 -5.86 11.83 -13.57
CA LEU A 239 -4.99 11.81 -14.75
C LEU A 239 -3.60 12.42 -14.52
N THR A 240 -3.29 12.86 -13.30
CA THR A 240 -2.06 13.57 -12.93
C THR A 240 -0.79 12.77 -13.17
N PHE A 241 -0.88 11.44 -13.05
CA PHE A 241 0.19 10.50 -13.38
C PHE A 241 -0.02 9.79 -14.72
N GLY A 242 -0.83 10.39 -15.61
CA GLY A 242 -1.23 9.82 -16.89
C GLY A 242 -2.31 8.75 -16.77
N SER A 243 -2.61 8.11 -17.89
CA SER A 243 -3.60 7.04 -18.02
C SER A 243 -3.04 5.90 -18.87
N GLU A 244 -3.74 4.77 -18.91
CA GLU A 244 -3.43 3.71 -19.88
C GLU A 244 -3.42 4.28 -21.32
N PRO A 245 -2.53 3.79 -22.20
CA PRO A 245 -1.56 2.70 -22.00
C PRO A 245 -0.23 3.14 -21.37
N ARG A 246 -0.08 4.42 -20.98
CA ARG A 246 1.20 5.02 -20.58
C ARG A 246 1.09 5.75 -19.25
N ARG A 247 0.97 4.99 -18.15
CA ARG A 247 1.04 5.55 -16.79
C ARG A 247 2.48 5.91 -16.41
N CYS A 248 2.61 6.89 -15.52
CA CYS A 248 3.89 7.25 -14.93
C CYS A 248 4.40 6.11 -14.05
N PRO A 249 5.63 5.60 -14.26
CA PRO A 249 6.17 4.51 -13.46
C PRO A 249 6.54 4.95 -12.04
N GLY A 250 6.79 6.25 -11.80
CA GLY A 250 7.20 6.78 -10.50
C GLY A 250 6.06 7.17 -9.56
N ARG A 251 4.80 6.82 -9.87
CA ARG A 251 3.63 7.22 -9.07
C ARG A 251 3.75 6.75 -7.62
N GLU A 252 4.09 5.48 -7.41
CA GLU A 252 4.14 4.89 -6.06
C GLU A 252 5.26 5.51 -5.21
N HIS A 253 6.43 5.75 -5.81
CA HIS A 253 7.57 6.38 -5.17
C HIS A 253 7.30 7.84 -4.79
N ALA A 254 6.66 8.61 -5.68
CA ALA A 254 6.26 9.98 -5.38
C ALA A 254 5.25 10.05 -4.22
N LEU A 255 4.26 9.14 -4.22
CA LEU A 255 3.30 9.03 -3.12
C LEU A 255 3.96 8.60 -1.81
N ALA A 256 4.96 7.71 -1.86
CA ALA A 256 5.70 7.28 -0.68
C ALA A 256 6.53 8.41 -0.05
N LEU A 257 7.28 9.16 -0.87
CA LEU A 257 8.03 10.35 -0.44
C LEU A 257 7.07 11.38 0.18
N ALA A 258 5.98 11.71 -0.50
CA ALA A 258 5.00 12.67 0.01
C ALA A 258 4.35 12.20 1.32
N ALA A 259 4.03 10.91 1.43
CA ALA A 259 3.45 10.35 2.65
C ALA A 259 4.41 10.42 3.84
N GLY A 260 5.69 10.12 3.63
CA GLY A 260 6.71 10.22 4.68
C GLY A 260 6.88 11.65 5.18
N ILE A 261 6.85 12.64 4.27
CA ILE A 261 6.94 14.06 4.64
C ILE A 261 5.71 14.53 5.43
N LEU A 262 4.54 14.02 5.07
CA LEU A 262 3.25 14.42 5.63
C LEU A 262 2.89 13.77 6.98
N ALA A 263 3.51 12.63 7.30
CA ALA A 263 3.28 11.91 8.55
C ALA A 263 4.61 11.38 9.11
N PRO A 264 5.51 12.29 9.55
CA PRO A 264 6.84 11.90 9.98
C PRO A 264 6.85 11.08 11.28
N ASP A 265 5.86 11.28 12.17
CA ASP A 265 5.74 10.52 13.43
C ASP A 265 5.32 9.05 13.21
N ARG A 266 4.98 8.70 11.96
CA ARG A 266 4.76 7.32 11.51
C ARG A 266 5.99 6.73 10.81
N ALA A 267 7.15 7.38 10.88
CA ALA A 267 8.42 6.82 10.43
C ALA A 267 8.71 5.53 11.20
N VAL A 268 8.49 4.42 10.51
CA VAL A 268 8.52 3.07 11.05
C VAL A 268 9.97 2.74 11.48
N GLU A 269 10.17 2.32 12.73
CA GLU A 269 11.26 1.39 13.06
C GLU A 269 11.30 0.27 12.01
N PRO A 270 12.46 -0.34 11.68
CA PRO A 270 12.47 -1.44 10.71
C PRO A 270 11.36 -2.45 11.04
N PRO A 271 10.50 -2.81 10.07
CA PRO A 271 9.31 -3.61 10.34
C PRO A 271 9.73 -4.90 11.05
N SER A 272 9.00 -5.27 12.11
CA SER A 272 9.23 -6.54 12.80
C SER A 272 9.19 -7.69 11.79
N ALA A 273 9.82 -8.82 12.12
CA ALA A 273 9.83 -9.99 11.23
C ALA A 273 8.41 -10.38 10.78
N PHE A 274 7.40 -10.22 11.65
CA PHE A 274 6.00 -10.47 11.29
C PHE A 274 5.40 -9.40 10.38
N ALA A 275 5.67 -8.11 10.63
CA ALA A 275 5.23 -7.03 9.74
C ALA A 275 5.80 -7.19 8.32
N ALA A 276 7.07 -7.61 8.20
CA ALA A 276 7.74 -7.84 6.91
C ALA A 276 7.10 -8.96 6.05
N LEU A 277 6.32 -9.86 6.65
CA LEU A 277 5.58 -10.90 5.91
C LEU A 277 4.36 -10.34 5.15
N HIS A 278 3.86 -9.15 5.50
CA HIS A 278 2.63 -8.58 4.94
C HIS A 278 2.92 -7.80 3.65
N ARG A 279 3.07 -8.52 2.53
CA ARG A 279 3.44 -7.93 1.24
C ARG A 279 2.27 -7.98 0.25
N ALA A 280 1.89 -6.82 -0.28
CA ALA A 280 0.94 -6.75 -1.39
C ALA A 280 1.49 -7.52 -2.61
N GLY A 281 0.64 -8.27 -3.31
CA GLY A 281 1.04 -9.14 -4.42
C GLY A 281 1.64 -10.49 -4.01
N ALA A 282 1.99 -10.67 -2.73
CA ALA A 282 2.49 -11.92 -2.18
C ALA A 282 1.93 -12.13 -0.76
N PRO A 283 0.61 -12.36 -0.63
CA PRO A 283 -0.07 -12.38 0.67
C PRO A 283 0.50 -13.45 1.59
N LEU A 284 0.63 -13.10 2.87
CA LEU A 284 0.85 -14.07 3.94
C LEU A 284 -0.40 -14.96 4.06
N LEU A 285 -0.29 -16.23 3.67
CA LEU A 285 -1.28 -17.25 3.99
C LEU A 285 -1.06 -17.69 5.44
N LEU A 286 -2.00 -17.34 6.33
CA LEU A 286 -1.88 -17.58 7.76
C LEU A 286 -2.81 -18.72 8.21
N PRO A 287 -2.30 -19.94 8.47
CA PRO A 287 -3.09 -20.99 9.07
C PRO A 287 -3.39 -20.67 10.54
N ASN A 288 -4.57 -21.05 11.02
CA ASN A 288 -4.99 -20.78 12.39
C ASN A 288 -5.07 -22.08 13.21
N ALA A 289 -4.24 -22.16 14.24
CA ALA A 289 -4.16 -23.27 15.18
C ALA A 289 -5.11 -23.09 16.37
N TRP A 290 -5.46 -24.20 17.02
CA TRP A 290 -6.28 -24.24 18.23
C TRP A 290 -5.58 -25.01 19.37
N ASP A 291 -4.45 -25.66 19.09
CA ASP A 291 -3.63 -26.41 20.04
C ASP A 291 -2.17 -26.51 19.57
N HIS A 292 -1.33 -27.20 20.35
CA HIS A 292 0.08 -27.45 20.01
C HIS A 292 0.24 -28.30 18.75
N ALA A 293 -0.54 -29.37 18.60
CA ALA A 293 -0.36 -30.32 17.52
C ALA A 293 -0.63 -29.69 16.14
N SER A 294 -1.72 -28.92 16.04
CA SER A 294 -2.05 -28.16 14.83
C SER A 294 -0.96 -27.14 14.51
N ALA A 295 -0.49 -26.37 15.49
CA ALA A 295 0.58 -25.40 15.28
C ALA A 295 1.89 -26.06 14.80
N ALA A 296 2.34 -27.12 15.49
CA ALA A 296 3.56 -27.84 15.13
C ALA A 296 3.48 -28.44 13.72
N LEU A 297 2.33 -29.00 13.33
CA LEU A 297 2.12 -29.53 11.99
C LEU A 297 2.12 -28.44 10.92
N PHE A 298 1.56 -27.27 11.19
CA PHE A 298 1.63 -26.14 10.25
C PHE A 298 3.07 -25.63 10.12
N ALA A 299 3.80 -25.48 11.22
CA ALA A 299 5.21 -25.09 11.20
C ALA A 299 6.07 -26.08 10.40
N ALA A 300 5.85 -27.39 10.57
CA ALA A 300 6.53 -28.44 9.82
C ALA A 300 6.25 -28.42 8.31
N GLN A 301 5.16 -27.78 7.87
CA GLN A 301 4.87 -27.52 6.45
C GLN A 301 5.55 -26.23 5.93
N GLY A 302 6.35 -25.56 6.76
CA GLY A 302 7.12 -24.37 6.38
C GLY A 302 6.36 -23.05 6.50
N PHE A 303 5.21 -23.02 7.18
CA PHE A 303 4.52 -21.75 7.43
C PHE A 303 5.31 -20.92 8.46
N PRO A 304 5.79 -19.71 8.09
CA PRO A 304 6.66 -18.90 8.95
C PRO A 304 5.89 -18.21 10.10
N ALA A 305 4.56 -18.15 9.99
CA ALA A 305 3.68 -17.58 10.98
C ALA A 305 2.41 -18.41 11.12
N ILE A 306 1.84 -18.40 12.33
CA ILE A 306 0.64 -19.14 12.70
C ILE A 306 -0.28 -18.21 13.49
N GLY A 307 -1.56 -18.20 13.13
CA GLY A 307 -2.61 -17.53 13.88
C GLY A 307 -3.24 -18.45 14.93
N THR A 308 -3.94 -17.91 15.93
CA THR A 308 -4.95 -18.68 16.69
C THR A 308 -6.35 -18.43 16.12
N THR A 309 -7.34 -19.21 16.53
CA THR A 309 -8.76 -18.98 16.19
C THR A 309 -9.62 -19.09 17.45
N SER A 310 -10.37 -18.04 17.78
CA SER A 310 -11.23 -18.00 18.97
C SER A 310 -12.23 -19.17 19.01
N LEU A 311 -12.90 -19.48 17.89
CA LEU A 311 -13.85 -20.59 17.81
C LEU A 311 -13.22 -21.93 18.17
N GLY A 312 -12.00 -22.21 17.69
CA GLY A 312 -11.31 -23.45 18.00
C GLY A 312 -10.95 -23.56 19.48
N VAL A 313 -10.47 -22.45 20.06
CA VAL A 313 -10.13 -22.36 21.50
C VAL A 313 -11.38 -22.54 22.38
N ALA A 314 -12.46 -21.84 22.03
CA ALA A 314 -13.74 -21.90 22.73
C ALA A 314 -14.33 -23.32 22.68
N ALA A 315 -14.50 -23.87 21.48
CA ALA A 315 -15.12 -25.17 21.28
C ALA A 315 -14.30 -26.32 21.90
N ALA A 316 -12.96 -26.28 21.81
CA ALA A 316 -12.10 -27.27 22.47
C ALA A 316 -12.20 -27.22 24.01
N SER A 317 -12.61 -26.07 24.56
CA SER A 317 -12.76 -25.86 26.01
C SER A 317 -14.22 -25.99 26.48
N GLY A 318 -15.17 -26.25 25.58
CA GLY A 318 -16.60 -26.32 25.91
C GLY A 318 -17.22 -24.96 26.24
N LEU A 319 -16.63 -23.86 25.77
CA LEU A 319 -17.07 -22.49 26.01
C LEU A 319 -17.72 -21.89 24.75
N PRO A 320 -18.61 -20.89 24.91
CA PRO A 320 -19.13 -20.12 23.77
C PRO A 320 -18.04 -19.21 23.17
N ASP A 321 -18.01 -19.14 21.84
CA ASP A 321 -17.12 -18.24 21.09
C ASP A 321 -17.66 -16.80 21.06
N GLY A 322 -16.77 -15.80 21.01
CA GLY A 322 -17.11 -14.38 20.86
C GLY A 322 -17.78 -13.73 22.09
N ALA A 323 -17.94 -14.47 23.19
CA ALA A 323 -18.60 -14.00 24.42
C ALA A 323 -17.63 -13.46 25.47
N GLY A 324 -16.34 -13.32 25.14
CA GLY A 324 -15.31 -12.91 26.09
C GLY A 324 -14.95 -13.95 27.16
N ALA A 325 -15.49 -15.16 27.06
CA ALA A 325 -15.31 -16.22 28.07
C ALA A 325 -13.95 -16.94 27.98
N THR A 326 -13.20 -16.73 26.89
CA THR A 326 -11.99 -17.52 26.56
C THR A 326 -10.67 -16.86 26.97
N ARG A 327 -10.67 -15.77 27.75
CA ARG A 327 -9.45 -15.03 28.12
C ARG A 327 -8.37 -15.95 28.70
N ALA A 328 -8.74 -16.83 29.60
CA ALA A 328 -7.80 -17.73 30.28
C ALA A 328 -7.24 -18.82 29.35
N GLU A 329 -8.09 -19.36 28.48
CA GLU A 329 -7.78 -20.38 27.48
C GLU A 329 -6.86 -19.81 26.41
N THR A 330 -7.15 -18.60 25.93
CA THR A 330 -6.33 -17.84 24.97
C THR A 330 -4.94 -17.59 25.53
N LEU A 331 -4.80 -17.05 26.75
CA LEU A 331 -3.50 -16.86 27.40
C LEU A 331 -2.74 -18.18 27.60
N ARG A 332 -3.45 -19.27 27.94
CA ARG A 332 -2.84 -20.59 28.11
C ARG A 332 -2.30 -21.13 26.79
N LEU A 333 -3.05 -20.98 25.70
CA LEU A 333 -2.60 -21.38 24.37
C LEU A 333 -1.42 -20.53 23.92
N THR A 334 -1.45 -19.21 24.11
CA THR A 334 -0.33 -18.32 23.77
C THR A 334 0.95 -18.73 24.49
N ARG A 335 0.90 -18.96 25.81
CA ARG A 335 2.07 -19.43 26.58
C ARG A 335 2.59 -20.79 26.10
N ARG A 336 1.72 -21.64 25.54
CA ARG A 336 2.13 -22.92 24.97
C ARG A 336 2.84 -22.75 23.63
N LEU A 337 2.36 -21.85 22.78
CA LEU A 337 2.82 -21.71 21.40
C LEU A 337 3.95 -20.69 21.22
N GLY A 338 4.05 -19.68 22.09
CA GLY A 338 4.90 -18.51 21.84
C GLY A 338 6.42 -18.75 21.90
N GLY A 339 6.86 -19.95 22.32
CA GLY A 339 8.26 -20.38 22.20
C GLY A 339 8.60 -21.12 20.92
N GLY A 340 7.63 -21.38 20.04
CA GLY A 340 7.83 -22.19 18.84
C GLY A 340 8.69 -21.50 17.77
N ALA A 341 9.16 -22.30 16.81
CA ALA A 341 9.99 -21.84 15.69
C ALA A 341 9.25 -20.99 14.62
N PHE A 342 8.10 -20.41 14.96
CA PHE A 342 7.23 -19.63 14.09
C PHE A 342 6.73 -18.37 14.78
N LEU A 343 6.29 -17.39 13.99
CA LEU A 343 5.71 -16.14 14.48
C LEU A 343 4.24 -16.34 14.86
N LEU A 344 3.86 -16.01 16.09
CA LEU A 344 2.50 -16.22 16.61
C LEU A 344 1.63 -14.95 16.57
N SER A 345 0.50 -15.01 15.87
CA SER A 345 -0.56 -13.98 15.91
C SER A 345 -1.77 -14.50 16.69
N VAL A 346 -2.22 -13.79 17.72
CA VAL A 346 -3.28 -14.27 18.62
C VAL A 346 -4.60 -13.57 18.35
N ASP A 347 -5.66 -14.34 18.15
CA ASP A 347 -7.04 -13.85 18.14
C ASP A 347 -7.50 -13.55 19.57
N VAL A 348 -7.84 -12.28 19.87
CA VAL A 348 -8.23 -11.82 21.21
C VAL A 348 -9.67 -11.32 21.28
N GLU A 349 -10.50 -11.65 20.28
CA GLU A 349 -11.87 -11.15 20.17
C GLU A 349 -11.88 -9.61 20.31
N GLY A 350 -12.82 -9.05 21.07
CA GLY A 350 -12.87 -7.61 21.40
C GLY A 350 -11.89 -7.15 22.48
N GLY A 351 -10.92 -8.00 22.87
CA GLY A 351 -9.93 -7.75 23.92
C GLY A 351 -10.37 -8.19 25.33
N PHE A 352 -11.50 -8.90 25.45
CA PHE A 352 -12.11 -9.37 26.71
C PHE A 352 -12.48 -8.28 27.73
N SER A 353 -12.38 -7.00 27.35
CA SER A 353 -12.79 -5.84 28.15
C SER A 353 -13.23 -4.69 27.25
N GLU A 354 -14.11 -3.83 27.75
CA GLU A 354 -14.45 -2.55 27.11
C GLU A 354 -13.47 -1.43 27.49
N ASP A 355 -12.66 -1.62 28.54
CA ASP A 355 -11.64 -0.66 28.97
C ASP A 355 -10.37 -0.78 28.11
N PRO A 356 -9.98 0.27 27.36
CA PRO A 356 -8.74 0.29 26.58
C PRO A 356 -7.48 -0.07 27.38
N ASP A 357 -7.40 0.33 28.66
CA ASP A 357 -6.21 0.08 29.48
C ASP A 357 -6.10 -1.41 29.85
N GLU A 358 -7.22 -2.07 30.18
CA GLU A 358 -7.24 -3.52 30.43
C GLU A 358 -6.88 -4.33 29.17
N VAL A 359 -7.34 -3.88 28.00
CA VAL A 359 -6.97 -4.49 26.71
C VAL A 359 -5.46 -4.32 26.44
N ALA A 360 -4.89 -3.17 26.80
CA ALA A 360 -3.46 -2.92 26.69
C ALA A 360 -2.62 -3.80 27.64
N GLU A 361 -3.08 -4.02 28.88
CA GLU A 361 -2.41 -4.96 29.81
C GLU A 361 -2.46 -6.41 29.29
N LEU A 362 -3.58 -6.85 28.75
CA LEU A 362 -3.67 -8.16 28.09
C LEU A 362 -2.66 -8.27 26.94
N ALA A 363 -2.53 -7.23 26.11
CA ALA A 363 -1.57 -7.22 25.02
C ALA A 363 -0.13 -7.36 25.53
N ARG A 364 0.22 -6.74 26.67
CA ARG A 364 1.52 -6.94 27.33
C ARG A 364 1.72 -8.38 27.78
N GLU A 365 0.71 -8.99 28.42
CA GLU A 365 0.78 -10.39 28.84
C GLU A 365 1.00 -11.34 27.65
N LEU A 366 0.30 -11.11 26.54
CA LEU A 366 0.42 -11.92 25.32
C LEU A 366 1.79 -11.73 24.65
N ALA A 367 2.27 -10.49 24.55
CA ALA A 367 3.59 -10.20 24.00
C ALA A 367 4.70 -10.85 24.85
N ALA A 368 4.61 -10.76 26.17
CA ALA A 368 5.54 -11.44 27.09
C ALA A 368 5.48 -12.98 26.96
N ALA A 369 4.34 -13.52 26.54
CA ALA A 369 4.15 -14.94 26.26
C ALA A 369 4.59 -15.35 24.84
N GLY A 370 5.14 -14.43 24.02
CA GLY A 370 5.70 -14.72 22.70
C GLY A 370 4.79 -14.36 21.52
N ALA A 371 3.64 -13.72 21.74
CA ALA A 371 2.83 -13.18 20.64
C ALA A 371 3.55 -12.02 19.96
N VAL A 372 3.59 -12.03 18.62
CA VAL A 372 4.14 -10.95 17.79
C VAL A 372 3.08 -10.16 17.04
N GLY A 373 1.82 -10.61 17.10
CA GLY A 373 0.67 -9.85 16.65
C GLY A 373 -0.63 -10.31 17.31
N ILE A 374 -1.67 -9.49 17.20
CA ILE A 374 -3.02 -9.79 17.66
C ILE A 374 -4.08 -9.43 16.60
N ASN A 375 -5.21 -10.14 16.60
CA ASN A 375 -6.44 -9.67 15.97
C ASN A 375 -7.36 -9.12 17.05
N LEU A 376 -7.76 -7.85 16.93
CA LEU A 376 -8.68 -7.18 17.86
C LEU A 376 -9.92 -6.73 17.10
N GLU A 377 -11.11 -7.13 17.51
CA GLU A 377 -12.35 -6.92 16.74
C GLU A 377 -13.33 -5.93 17.37
N ASP A 378 -14.13 -5.30 16.51
CA ASP A 378 -15.23 -4.44 16.94
C ASP A 378 -16.58 -5.16 17.02
N GLY A 379 -16.64 -6.44 16.63
CA GLY A 379 -17.81 -7.29 16.76
C GLY A 379 -18.15 -7.59 18.23
N ARG A 380 -19.44 -7.79 18.52
CA ARG A 380 -19.95 -8.20 19.83
C ARG A 380 -20.84 -9.42 19.73
N ALA A 381 -20.89 -10.21 20.80
CA ALA A 381 -21.72 -11.41 20.90
C ALA A 381 -23.22 -11.19 20.63
N ASP A 382 -23.72 -9.97 20.85
CA ASP A 382 -25.11 -9.58 20.61
C ASP A 382 -25.41 -9.24 19.14
N GLY A 383 -24.43 -9.41 18.24
CA GLY A 383 -24.56 -9.07 16.82
C GLY A 383 -24.45 -7.56 16.53
N THR A 384 -24.04 -6.75 17.51
CA THR A 384 -23.74 -5.33 17.31
C THR A 384 -22.24 -5.10 17.09
N LEU A 385 -21.91 -3.85 16.73
CA LEU A 385 -20.53 -3.38 16.67
C LEU A 385 -20.26 -2.41 17.80
N ALA A 386 -19.06 -2.47 18.38
CA ALA A 386 -18.55 -1.45 19.27
C ALA A 386 -18.55 -0.07 18.57
N PRO A 387 -18.75 1.03 19.34
CA PRO A 387 -18.57 2.37 18.82
C PRO A 387 -17.18 2.53 18.20
N VAL A 388 -17.11 3.15 17.02
CA VAL A 388 -15.85 3.31 16.27
C VAL A 388 -14.76 3.96 17.13
N GLY A 389 -15.11 5.00 17.89
CA GLY A 389 -14.19 5.70 18.78
C GLY A 389 -13.68 4.84 19.94
N LEU A 390 -14.51 3.92 20.46
CA LEU A 390 -14.09 3.00 21.51
C LEU A 390 -13.08 1.98 21.00
N HIS A 391 -13.36 1.37 19.85
CA HIS A 391 -12.44 0.40 19.25
C HIS A 391 -11.12 1.06 18.83
N ALA A 392 -11.18 2.27 18.26
CA ALA A 392 -10.00 3.09 18.00
C ALA A 392 -9.19 3.39 19.27
N ALA A 393 -9.85 3.70 20.40
CA ALA A 393 -9.16 3.92 21.67
C ALA A 393 -8.44 2.65 22.17
N LYS A 394 -9.07 1.47 22.05
CA LYS A 394 -8.43 0.18 22.38
C LYS A 394 -7.19 -0.08 21.52
N ILE A 395 -7.27 0.15 20.20
CA ILE A 395 -6.12 0.03 19.30
C ILE A 395 -4.99 0.96 19.74
N ALA A 396 -5.29 2.25 19.97
CA ALA A 396 -4.28 3.23 20.38
C ALA A 396 -3.62 2.86 21.72
N ALA A 397 -4.39 2.38 22.69
CA ALA A 397 -3.88 1.93 23.99
C ALA A 397 -2.91 0.74 23.84
N VAL A 398 -3.26 -0.26 23.02
CA VAL A 398 -2.35 -1.39 22.73
C VAL A 398 -1.07 -0.91 22.04
N ARG A 399 -1.18 -0.05 21.02
CA ARG A 399 -0.04 0.47 20.28
C ARG A 399 0.90 1.29 21.16
N ALA A 400 0.36 2.05 22.12
CA ALA A 400 1.15 2.79 23.10
C ALA A 400 1.83 1.85 24.11
N ALA A 401 1.14 0.80 24.56
CA ALA A 401 1.64 -0.12 25.58
C ALA A 401 2.69 -1.12 25.04
N VAL A 402 2.55 -1.55 23.78
CA VAL A 402 3.43 -2.54 23.15
C VAL A 402 3.73 -2.17 21.68
N PRO A 403 4.59 -1.18 21.41
CA PRO A 403 4.83 -0.67 20.04
C PRO A 403 5.28 -1.75 19.03
N GLY A 404 5.96 -2.80 19.50
CA GLY A 404 6.46 -3.90 18.67
C GLY A 404 5.42 -4.99 18.34
N LEU A 405 4.22 -4.96 18.93
CA LEU A 405 3.17 -5.96 18.70
C LEU A 405 2.30 -5.55 17.51
N PHE A 406 2.22 -6.38 16.47
CA PHE A 406 1.38 -6.08 15.30
C PHE A 406 -0.11 -6.12 15.64
N VAL A 407 -0.80 -4.99 15.56
CA VAL A 407 -2.26 -4.90 15.80
C VAL A 407 -2.99 -4.99 14.47
N ASN A 408 -3.64 -6.13 14.23
CA ASN A 408 -4.53 -6.35 13.10
C ASN A 408 -5.97 -6.00 13.50
N ALA A 409 -6.42 -4.77 13.22
CA ALA A 409 -7.73 -4.27 13.62
C ALA A 409 -8.84 -4.88 12.75
N ARG A 410 -9.71 -5.67 13.35
CA ARG A 410 -10.79 -6.39 12.69
C ARG A 410 -12.09 -5.59 12.77
N THR A 411 -12.77 -5.46 11.64
CA THR A 411 -14.13 -4.93 11.59
C THR A 411 -15.14 -5.95 11.07
N ASP A 412 -16.21 -6.14 11.83
CA ASP A 412 -17.22 -7.17 11.58
C ASP A 412 -18.41 -6.70 10.73
N THR A 413 -18.26 -5.57 10.03
CA THR A 413 -19.31 -4.99 9.17
C THR A 413 -19.83 -5.95 8.11
N HIS A 414 -18.94 -6.78 7.56
CA HIS A 414 -19.26 -7.79 6.55
C HIS A 414 -19.65 -9.13 7.17
N TRP A 415 -19.03 -9.48 8.30
CA TRP A 415 -19.27 -10.74 9.01
C TRP A 415 -20.68 -10.80 9.62
N LEU A 416 -21.12 -9.71 10.26
CA LEU A 416 -22.47 -9.60 10.83
C LEU A 416 -23.53 -9.21 9.79
N GLY A 417 -23.09 -8.68 8.64
CA GLY A 417 -23.95 -8.28 7.53
C GLY A 417 -24.71 -6.96 7.75
N GLY A 418 -25.18 -6.36 6.66
CA GLY A 418 -26.04 -5.16 6.68
C GLY A 418 -25.37 -3.85 7.10
N ARG A 419 -24.04 -3.85 7.29
CA ARG A 419 -23.26 -2.70 7.77
C ARG A 419 -22.07 -2.34 6.88
N GLN A 420 -22.04 -2.84 5.65
CA GLN A 420 -20.92 -2.64 4.71
C GLN A 420 -20.60 -1.15 4.49
N ALA A 421 -21.61 -0.28 4.52
CA ALA A 421 -21.45 1.17 4.41
C ALA A 421 -20.60 1.81 5.53
N GLU A 422 -20.51 1.17 6.71
CA GLU A 422 -19.68 1.66 7.83
C GLU A 422 -18.20 1.28 7.68
N THR A 423 -17.86 0.33 6.81
CA THR A 423 -16.52 -0.27 6.70
C THR A 423 -15.45 0.78 6.47
N ALA A 424 -15.67 1.68 5.50
CA ALA A 424 -14.71 2.71 5.16
C ALA A 424 -14.36 3.61 6.36
N LEU A 425 -15.38 4.11 7.08
CA LEU A 425 -15.23 4.96 8.26
C LEU A 425 -14.42 4.25 9.37
N ARG A 426 -14.72 2.97 9.62
CA ARG A 426 -14.06 2.16 10.65
C ARG A 426 -12.60 1.91 10.32
N LEU A 427 -12.32 1.48 9.09
CA LEU A 427 -10.96 1.25 8.62
C LEU A 427 -10.11 2.52 8.71
N ASP A 428 -10.66 3.67 8.34
CA ASP A 428 -9.99 4.96 8.48
C ASP A 428 -9.68 5.30 9.94
N ALA A 429 -10.64 5.13 10.85
CA ALA A 429 -10.42 5.37 12.27
C ALA A 429 -9.36 4.41 12.85
N TYR A 430 -9.37 3.14 12.45
CA TYR A 430 -8.48 2.12 13.02
C TYR A 430 -7.04 2.27 12.54
N GLN A 431 -6.84 2.56 11.25
CA GLN A 431 -5.50 2.89 10.76
C GLN A 431 -5.01 4.22 11.34
N GLN A 432 -5.87 5.19 11.64
CA GLN A 432 -5.51 6.44 12.33
C GLN A 432 -5.13 6.22 13.81
N ALA A 433 -5.82 5.30 14.49
CA ALA A 433 -5.50 4.87 15.84
C ALA A 433 -4.16 4.12 15.94
N GLY A 434 -3.58 3.73 14.80
CA GLY A 434 -2.25 3.14 14.71
C GLY A 434 -2.22 1.63 14.48
N ALA A 435 -3.34 1.03 14.03
CA ALA A 435 -3.34 -0.37 13.61
C ALA A 435 -2.26 -0.62 12.54
N ASP A 436 -1.51 -1.72 12.67
CA ASP A 436 -0.47 -2.11 11.73
C ASP A 436 -1.03 -2.84 10.50
N GLY A 437 -2.24 -3.36 10.62
CA GLY A 437 -3.02 -3.97 9.54
C GLY A 437 -4.50 -3.90 9.88
N VAL A 438 -5.35 -4.14 8.88
CA VAL A 438 -6.80 -4.21 9.06
C VAL A 438 -7.36 -5.52 8.53
N PHE A 439 -8.46 -5.99 9.12
CA PHE A 439 -9.08 -7.26 8.78
C PHE A 439 -10.58 -7.11 8.56
N VAL A 440 -11.06 -7.51 7.38
CA VAL A 440 -12.49 -7.47 7.03
C VAL A 440 -12.97 -8.90 6.70
N PRO A 441 -13.35 -9.72 7.70
CA PRO A 441 -13.92 -11.04 7.44
C PRO A 441 -15.27 -10.93 6.72
N GLY A 442 -15.51 -11.82 5.75
CA GLY A 442 -16.72 -11.80 4.92
C GLY A 442 -16.62 -10.92 3.66
N LEU A 443 -15.57 -10.11 3.52
CA LEU A 443 -15.29 -9.36 2.29
C LEU A 443 -14.79 -10.30 1.20
N THR A 444 -15.66 -10.64 0.24
CA THR A 444 -15.35 -11.59 -0.85
C THR A 444 -15.53 -11.03 -2.26
N ASP A 445 -16.15 -9.87 -2.44
CA ASP A 445 -16.31 -9.25 -3.77
C ASP A 445 -14.98 -8.62 -4.21
N PRO A 446 -14.37 -9.05 -5.35
CA PRO A 446 -13.14 -8.45 -5.87
C PRO A 446 -13.20 -6.93 -6.06
N ALA A 447 -14.35 -6.39 -6.47
CA ALA A 447 -14.50 -4.95 -6.69
C ALA A 447 -14.47 -4.17 -5.36
N GLU A 448 -15.12 -4.71 -4.33
CA GLU A 448 -15.12 -4.13 -2.99
C GLU A 448 -13.76 -4.27 -2.31
N ILE A 449 -13.07 -5.41 -2.49
CA ILE A 449 -11.68 -5.61 -2.03
C ILE A 449 -10.76 -4.53 -2.63
N ALA A 450 -10.83 -4.30 -3.94
CA ALA A 450 -10.04 -3.27 -4.60
C ALA A 450 -10.37 -1.86 -4.07
N ALA A 451 -11.65 -1.57 -3.81
CA ALA A 451 -12.08 -0.30 -3.24
C ALA A 451 -11.55 -0.09 -1.81
N VAL A 452 -11.54 -1.13 -0.98
CA VAL A 452 -10.94 -1.09 0.37
C VAL A 452 -9.43 -0.87 0.28
N LEU A 453 -8.71 -1.64 -0.54
CA LEU A 453 -7.26 -1.52 -0.71
C LEU A 453 -6.82 -0.14 -1.18
N ALA A 454 -7.62 0.54 -2.00
CA ALA A 454 -7.32 1.89 -2.46
C ALA A 454 -7.22 2.91 -1.31
N ARG A 455 -7.89 2.65 -0.17
CA ARG A 455 -8.01 3.56 0.97
C ARG A 455 -6.99 3.33 2.08
N LEU A 456 -6.37 2.15 2.09
CA LEU A 456 -5.54 1.71 3.21
C LEU A 456 -4.08 2.12 3.03
N ASP A 457 -3.50 2.65 4.10
CA ASP A 457 -2.06 2.84 4.27
C ASP A 457 -1.38 1.58 4.85
N VAL A 458 -2.19 0.63 5.33
CA VAL A 458 -1.76 -0.56 6.06
C VAL A 458 -2.23 -1.85 5.37
N PRO A 459 -1.52 -2.98 5.53
CA PRO A 459 -1.91 -4.30 5.02
C PRO A 459 -3.38 -4.66 5.26
N LEU A 460 -4.06 -5.14 4.22
CA LEU A 460 -5.38 -5.77 4.32
C LEU A 460 -5.23 -7.28 4.55
N ASN A 461 -5.90 -7.76 5.59
CA ASN A 461 -6.20 -9.16 5.86
C ASN A 461 -7.65 -9.46 5.42
N VAL A 462 -7.85 -10.60 4.77
CA VAL A 462 -9.18 -11.15 4.47
C VAL A 462 -9.28 -12.58 4.98
N LEU A 463 -10.50 -13.02 5.30
CA LEU A 463 -10.75 -14.40 5.70
C LEU A 463 -10.99 -15.23 4.44
N HIS A 464 -10.29 -16.35 4.29
CA HIS A 464 -10.55 -17.27 3.19
C HIS A 464 -12.00 -17.77 3.25
N SER A 465 -12.74 -17.52 2.16
CA SER A 465 -14.03 -18.16 1.89
C SER A 465 -13.88 -19.24 0.79
N PRO A 466 -14.38 -20.47 0.97
CA PRO A 466 -14.40 -21.50 -0.08
C PRO A 466 -15.15 -21.09 -1.36
N THR A 467 -16.09 -20.14 -1.26
CA THR A 467 -16.87 -19.61 -2.38
C THR A 467 -16.36 -18.25 -2.86
N GLY A 468 -15.31 -17.71 -2.25
CA GLY A 468 -14.71 -16.43 -2.59
C GLY A 468 -13.58 -16.53 -3.60
N PRO A 469 -12.84 -15.43 -3.80
CA PRO A 469 -11.67 -15.40 -4.68
C PRO A 469 -10.57 -16.36 -4.18
N THR A 470 -9.87 -16.98 -5.11
CA THR A 470 -8.71 -17.83 -4.84
C THR A 470 -7.53 -17.01 -4.31
N LEU A 471 -6.57 -17.67 -3.66
CA LEU A 471 -5.36 -17.01 -3.15
C LEU A 471 -4.58 -16.24 -4.24
N PRO A 472 -4.37 -16.77 -5.47
CA PRO A 472 -3.76 -15.99 -6.56
C PRO A 472 -4.57 -14.75 -6.94
N GLN A 473 -5.90 -14.84 -7.01
CA GLN A 473 -6.74 -13.68 -7.31
C GLN A 473 -6.67 -12.61 -6.21
N LEU A 474 -6.62 -13.02 -4.94
CA LEU A 474 -6.41 -12.08 -3.82
C LEU A 474 -5.03 -11.42 -3.89
N ALA A 475 -4.00 -12.18 -4.28
CA ALA A 475 -2.65 -11.64 -4.49
C ALA A 475 -2.64 -10.59 -5.60
N ASP A 476 -3.24 -10.89 -6.76
CA ASP A 476 -3.35 -9.97 -7.90
C ASP A 476 -4.09 -8.66 -7.54
N LEU A 477 -5.08 -8.74 -6.64
CA LEU A 477 -5.78 -7.55 -6.14
C LEU A 477 -4.93 -6.69 -5.19
N GLY A 478 -3.88 -7.25 -4.60
CA GLY A 478 -2.99 -6.54 -3.65
C GLY A 478 -3.26 -6.85 -2.18
N VAL A 479 -4.05 -7.89 -1.87
CA VAL A 479 -4.24 -8.36 -0.49
C VAL A 479 -2.89 -8.77 0.10
N SER A 480 -2.65 -8.42 1.36
CA SER A 480 -1.35 -8.63 2.02
C SER A 480 -1.35 -9.81 3.00
N ARG A 481 -2.53 -10.23 3.48
CA ARG A 481 -2.71 -11.40 4.36
C ARG A 481 -4.03 -12.10 4.08
N VAL A 482 -4.01 -13.44 4.12
CA VAL A 482 -5.22 -14.27 4.04
C VAL A 482 -5.21 -15.21 5.23
N SER A 483 -6.15 -15.01 6.16
CA SER A 483 -6.31 -15.87 7.34
C SER A 483 -7.30 -17.00 7.04
N LEU A 484 -7.14 -18.16 7.68
CA LEU A 484 -8.02 -19.32 7.49
C LEU A 484 -9.10 -19.44 8.58
N GLY A 485 -8.98 -18.68 9.67
CA GLY A 485 -9.89 -18.70 10.81
C GLY A 485 -10.18 -20.13 11.29
N SER A 486 -11.43 -20.41 11.60
CA SER A 486 -11.83 -21.73 12.10
C SER A 486 -11.97 -22.82 11.02
N LEU A 487 -11.68 -22.52 9.75
CA LEU A 487 -11.89 -23.46 8.65
C LEU A 487 -11.14 -24.78 8.86
N LEU A 488 -9.86 -24.71 9.24
CA LEU A 488 -9.03 -25.90 9.45
C LEU A 488 -9.49 -26.72 10.66
N TYR A 489 -9.94 -26.06 11.73
CA TYR A 489 -10.54 -26.73 12.90
C TYR A 489 -11.80 -27.50 12.50
N ARG A 490 -12.72 -26.83 11.80
CA ARG A 490 -13.97 -27.46 11.33
C ARG A 490 -13.70 -28.59 10.33
N ALA A 491 -12.70 -28.45 9.46
CA ALA A 491 -12.27 -29.50 8.55
C ALA A 491 -11.73 -30.73 9.31
N ALA A 492 -10.93 -30.53 10.36
CA ALA A 492 -10.43 -31.62 11.21
C ALA A 492 -11.58 -32.37 11.91
N LEU A 493 -12.56 -31.64 12.46
CA LEU A 493 -13.76 -32.27 13.04
C LEU A 493 -14.56 -33.05 11.99
N GLY A 494 -14.72 -32.49 10.79
CA GLY A 494 -15.39 -33.16 9.67
C GLY A 494 -14.68 -34.45 9.26
N ALA A 495 -13.35 -34.44 9.18
CA ALA A 495 -12.56 -35.64 8.88
C ALA A 495 -12.69 -36.71 9.97
N ALA A 496 -12.68 -36.33 11.25
CA ALA A 496 -12.88 -37.26 12.36
C ALA A 496 -14.28 -37.91 12.31
N LEU A 497 -15.34 -37.13 12.04
CA LEU A 497 -16.69 -37.65 11.87
C LEU A 497 -16.82 -38.55 10.63
N GLY A 498 -16.15 -38.19 9.53
CA GLY A 498 -16.10 -39.02 8.32
C GLY A 498 -15.44 -40.37 8.57
N ALA A 499 -14.31 -40.38 9.26
CA ALA A 499 -13.61 -41.61 9.66
C ALA A 499 -14.48 -42.49 10.57
N LEU A 500 -15.17 -41.87 11.54
CA LEU A 500 -16.12 -42.58 12.40
C LEU A 500 -17.26 -43.23 11.59
N GLU A 501 -17.80 -42.51 10.60
CA GLU A 501 -18.86 -43.03 9.73
C GLU A 501 -18.38 -44.19 8.86
N ASP A 502 -17.18 -44.09 8.31
CA ASP A 502 -16.58 -45.16 7.51
C ASP A 502 -16.41 -46.42 8.35
N ILE A 503 -15.84 -46.31 9.56
CA ILE A 503 -15.70 -47.44 10.50
C ILE A 503 -17.07 -48.03 10.84
N ARG A 504 -18.04 -47.19 11.22
CA ARG A 504 -19.40 -47.63 11.56
C ARG A 504 -20.09 -48.36 10.41
N SER A 505 -19.75 -48.00 9.17
CA SER A 505 -20.27 -48.61 7.95
C SER A 505 -19.45 -49.79 7.43
N GLY A 506 -18.37 -50.20 8.12
CA GLY A 506 -17.46 -51.25 7.66
C GLY A 506 -16.62 -50.87 6.43
N ARG A 507 -16.46 -49.57 6.15
CA ARG A 507 -15.61 -49.04 5.07
C ARG A 507 -14.21 -48.71 5.61
N PRO A 508 -13.17 -48.78 4.76
CA PRO A 508 -11.86 -48.24 5.13
C PRO A 508 -11.95 -46.72 5.33
N VAL A 509 -11.20 -46.22 6.32
CA VAL A 509 -11.09 -44.78 6.58
C VAL A 509 -10.46 -44.09 5.37
N ARG A 510 -11.10 -43.03 4.88
CA ARG A 510 -10.63 -42.22 3.75
C ARG A 510 -9.72 -41.10 4.22
N GLY A 511 -8.71 -40.78 3.42
CA GLY A 511 -7.75 -39.71 3.69
C GLY A 511 -6.48 -40.20 4.40
N GLU A 512 -5.49 -39.31 4.50
CA GLU A 512 -4.24 -39.59 5.22
C GLU A 512 -4.48 -39.50 6.73
N VAL A 513 -4.13 -40.56 7.45
CA VAL A 513 -4.09 -40.56 8.92
C VAL A 513 -2.62 -40.53 9.35
N PRO A 514 -2.17 -39.49 10.09
CA PRO A 514 -0.82 -39.46 10.63
C PRO A 514 -0.51 -40.72 11.45
N SER A 515 0.69 -41.28 11.28
CA SER A 515 1.12 -42.42 12.10
C SER A 515 1.22 -42.03 13.57
N TYR A 516 1.12 -43.03 14.45
CA TYR A 516 1.27 -42.82 15.90
C TYR A 516 2.61 -42.13 16.23
N ASP A 517 3.72 -42.62 15.67
CA ASP A 517 5.06 -42.08 15.91
C ASP A 517 5.18 -40.62 15.43
N ARG A 518 4.54 -40.29 14.30
CA ARG A 518 4.53 -38.91 13.79
C ARG A 518 3.81 -37.96 14.75
N VAL A 519 2.70 -38.38 15.36
CA VAL A 519 1.95 -37.54 16.32
C VAL A 519 2.66 -37.48 17.67
N ALA A 520 3.18 -38.61 18.16
CA ALA A 520 3.92 -38.68 19.42
C ALA A 520 5.19 -37.80 19.39
N GLY A 521 5.88 -37.75 18.25
CA GLY A 521 7.07 -36.92 18.05
C GLY A 521 6.81 -35.40 18.00
N LEU A 522 5.55 -34.94 17.93
CA LEU A 522 5.25 -33.48 17.91
C LEU A 522 5.66 -32.76 19.20
N ALA A 523 5.85 -33.49 20.30
CA ALA A 523 6.35 -32.93 21.56
C ALA A 523 7.81 -32.47 21.48
N GLU A 524 8.59 -33.00 20.52
CA GLU A 524 10.02 -32.73 20.35
C GLU A 524 10.30 -31.62 19.32
N LEU A 525 9.29 -31.17 18.57
CA LEU A 525 9.38 -30.14 17.52
C LEU A 525 9.17 -28.70 18.03
N ALA A 526 9.11 -28.51 19.36
CA ALA A 526 8.82 -27.23 20.01
C ALA A 526 10.07 -26.35 20.16
#